data_AF-A0A5S8WF78-F1
#
_entry.id   AF-A0A5S8WF78-F1
#
_cell.length_a   1.000
_cell.length_b   1.000
_cell.length_c   1.000
_cell.angle_alpha   90.00
_cell.angle_beta   90.00
_cell.angle_gamma   90.00
#
_symmetry.space_group_name_H-M   'P 1'
#
loop_
_entity.id
_entity.type
_entity.pdbx_description
1 polymer ?
#
loop_
_entity_poly.entity_id
_entity_poly.type
_entity_poly.pdbx_seq_one_letter_code
_entity_poly.pdbx_strand_id
1 'polypeptide(L)'
;LKELIASNPDDLTTELKRAFRPLTPHIAIDGNELDALTILVNLTDKTDDQKDLLDRAKCKQKLRDEKWWASCINCVNYRQSHNPKFPDIRSEGVIRTQALGELPSFLLSSSKIPPYHWSYSHDSKYVNKSAFLTNEFCWDGEISCLGELLKDADHPLWNTLKKLGCSQKTCKAMAKQLADITLTTINVTLAPNYLTQISLPDSDTSYISLSPVASLSMQSHFHQRLQDENRHSAITRFSRTTNMGVTAMTCGGAFRMLKSGAKFSSPPHHRLNNGSFLVLPNIRVCGATALSSPVTVGIPSLTAFFGFVHAFERNINRTTSSFRVESFAICVHQLHVEKRGLTAEFVEKGDGTISAPATRDDWQCDVVFSLILNTNFAQHIDQDTLVTSLPKRLARGSAKIAIDDFKHINSFSTLETAIESLPIEAGRWLSLYAQSNNNLSDLLAAMTEDHQLMASCVGYHLLEEPKDKPNSLRGYKHAIAECIIGLINSITFSSETDPNTIFWSLKNYQNYLVVQPRSIN
;
A
#
# COMPACT_ATOMS: atom_id res chain seq x y z
N LEU A 1 -19.62 -17.80 -16.20
CA LEU A 1 -19.31 -19.24 -15.95
C LEU A 1 -19.78 -20.14 -17.08
N LYS A 2 -21.03 -20.01 -17.52
CA LYS A 2 -21.62 -20.80 -18.61
C LYS A 2 -20.73 -20.92 -19.85
N GLU A 3 -20.25 -19.78 -20.35
CA GLU A 3 -19.42 -19.70 -21.55
C GLU A 3 -18.08 -20.41 -21.39
N LEU A 4 -17.44 -20.28 -20.21
CA LEU A 4 -16.16 -20.92 -19.92
C LEU A 4 -16.27 -22.45 -19.85
N ILE A 5 -17.36 -22.97 -19.28
CA ILE A 5 -17.61 -24.42 -19.25
C ILE A 5 -17.96 -24.90 -20.67
N ALA A 6 -18.79 -24.16 -21.40
CA ALA A 6 -19.23 -24.54 -22.74
C ALA A 6 -18.08 -24.52 -23.78
N SER A 7 -17.11 -23.62 -23.64
CA SER A 7 -15.95 -23.55 -24.54
C SER A 7 -14.96 -24.71 -24.33
N ASN A 8 -15.03 -25.40 -23.18
CA ASN A 8 -14.21 -26.56 -22.82
C ASN A 8 -12.74 -26.47 -23.29
N PRO A 9 -12.00 -25.43 -22.87
CA PRO A 9 -10.60 -25.28 -23.25
C PRO A 9 -9.77 -26.45 -22.70
N ASP A 10 -8.65 -26.76 -23.38
CA ASP A 10 -7.75 -27.85 -22.97
C ASP A 10 -7.27 -27.72 -21.51
N ASP A 11 -7.21 -26.48 -20.98
CA ASP A 11 -6.83 -26.13 -19.60
C ASP A 11 -8.03 -25.71 -18.71
N LEU A 12 -9.25 -26.21 -18.97
CA LEU A 12 -10.48 -25.83 -18.26
C LEU A 12 -10.32 -25.78 -16.74
N THR A 13 -9.71 -26.80 -16.13
CA THR A 13 -9.50 -26.85 -14.68
C THR A 13 -8.65 -25.68 -14.16
N THR A 14 -7.64 -25.26 -14.90
CA THR A 14 -6.79 -24.10 -14.53
C THR A 14 -7.56 -22.80 -14.67
N GLU A 15 -8.32 -22.62 -15.76
CA GLU A 15 -9.13 -21.42 -15.97
C GLU A 15 -10.25 -21.28 -14.94
N LEU A 16 -10.91 -22.38 -14.57
CA LEU A 16 -11.89 -22.39 -13.47
C LEU A 16 -11.25 -22.01 -12.13
N LYS A 17 -10.04 -22.51 -11.83
CA LYS A 17 -9.31 -22.08 -10.61
C LYS A 17 -9.05 -20.58 -10.65
N ARG A 18 -8.56 -20.06 -11.77
CA ARG A 18 -8.22 -18.63 -11.92
C ARG A 18 -9.46 -17.77 -11.75
N ALA A 19 -10.57 -18.11 -12.40
CA ALA A 19 -11.79 -17.32 -12.41
C ALA A 19 -12.40 -17.03 -11.03
N PHE A 20 -12.22 -17.92 -10.05
CA PHE A 20 -12.70 -17.70 -8.68
C PHE A 20 -11.66 -17.05 -7.75
N ARG A 21 -10.41 -16.88 -8.19
CA ARG A 21 -9.33 -16.30 -7.36
C ARG A 21 -9.35 -14.76 -7.43
N PRO A 22 -8.87 -14.06 -6.39
CA PRO A 22 -9.08 -12.61 -6.22
C PRO A 22 -8.20 -11.71 -7.10
N LEU A 23 -7.63 -12.21 -8.20
CA LEU A 23 -6.79 -11.43 -9.15
C LEU A 23 -7.30 -11.52 -10.60
N THR A 24 -8.53 -11.95 -10.78
CA THR A 24 -9.26 -11.92 -12.05
C THR A 24 -10.60 -11.24 -11.83
N PRO A 25 -11.21 -10.69 -12.89
CA PRO A 25 -12.57 -10.18 -12.82
C PRO A 25 -13.55 -11.23 -12.30
N HIS A 26 -14.58 -10.79 -11.59
CA HIS A 26 -15.59 -11.69 -11.03
C HIS A 26 -16.35 -12.43 -12.13
N ILE A 27 -16.51 -13.73 -11.95
CA ILE A 27 -17.30 -14.56 -12.84
C ILE A 27 -18.77 -14.56 -12.41
N ALA A 28 -19.68 -14.33 -13.36
CA ALA A 28 -21.12 -14.49 -13.12
C ALA A 28 -21.51 -15.97 -13.09
N ILE A 29 -22.30 -16.37 -12.09
CA ILE A 29 -22.73 -17.76 -11.87
C ILE A 29 -24.22 -18.00 -12.15
N ASP A 30 -24.95 -16.98 -12.57
CA ASP A 30 -26.40 -17.02 -12.82
C ASP A 30 -26.79 -18.16 -13.78
N GLY A 31 -27.79 -18.95 -13.36
CA GLY A 31 -28.28 -20.11 -14.07
C GLY A 31 -27.32 -21.30 -14.12
N ASN A 32 -26.15 -21.21 -13.50
CA ASN A 32 -25.13 -22.28 -13.41
C ASN A 32 -24.63 -22.45 -11.97
N GLU A 33 -25.49 -22.13 -11.00
CA GLU A 33 -25.14 -22.15 -9.56
C GLU A 33 -24.71 -23.54 -9.11
N LEU A 34 -25.32 -24.58 -9.68
CA LEU A 34 -25.03 -25.97 -9.34
C LEU A 34 -23.59 -26.37 -9.67
N ASP A 35 -23.08 -25.92 -10.83
CA ASP A 35 -21.69 -26.17 -11.24
C ASP A 35 -20.73 -25.25 -10.49
N ALA A 36 -21.09 -23.98 -10.31
CA ALA A 36 -20.29 -23.02 -9.53
C ALA A 36 -20.02 -23.52 -8.11
N LEU A 37 -21.05 -23.96 -7.40
CA LEU A 37 -20.91 -24.48 -6.03
C LEU A 37 -20.13 -25.80 -5.99
N THR A 38 -20.26 -26.65 -7.02
CA THR A 38 -19.45 -27.87 -7.15
C THR A 38 -17.97 -27.52 -7.28
N ILE A 39 -17.64 -26.54 -8.13
CA ILE A 39 -16.27 -26.04 -8.31
C ILE A 39 -15.73 -25.48 -6.99
N LEU A 40 -16.46 -24.58 -6.33
CA LEU A 40 -16.02 -23.95 -5.07
C LEU A 40 -15.76 -24.98 -3.96
N VAL A 41 -16.59 -26.03 -3.85
CA VAL A 41 -16.37 -27.14 -2.91
C VAL A 41 -15.12 -27.94 -3.30
N ASN A 42 -14.92 -28.20 -4.60
CA ASN A 42 -13.79 -28.98 -5.09
C ASN A 42 -12.44 -28.24 -5.03
N LEU A 43 -12.45 -26.90 -5.11
CA LEU A 43 -11.28 -26.03 -4.89
C LEU A 43 -10.69 -26.15 -3.47
N THR A 44 -11.43 -26.74 -2.52
CA THR A 44 -10.97 -26.91 -1.14
C THR A 44 -9.96 -28.04 -0.92
N ASP A 45 -9.65 -28.83 -1.95
CA ASP A 45 -8.61 -29.84 -1.85
C ASP A 45 -7.21 -29.28 -2.08
N LYS A 46 -6.19 -30.10 -1.87
CA LYS A 46 -4.83 -29.77 -2.30
C LYS A 46 -4.80 -29.64 -3.82
N THR A 47 -3.93 -28.79 -4.33
CA THR A 47 -3.84 -28.47 -5.76
C THR A 47 -3.68 -29.71 -6.63
N ASP A 48 -2.90 -30.69 -6.19
CA ASP A 48 -2.64 -31.95 -6.90
C ASP A 48 -3.87 -32.87 -6.99
N ASP A 49 -4.84 -32.70 -6.09
CA ASP A 49 -6.07 -33.48 -6.03
C ASP A 49 -7.23 -32.83 -6.80
N GLN A 50 -7.02 -31.62 -7.33
CA GLN A 50 -8.01 -30.83 -8.09
C GLN A 50 -7.92 -31.18 -9.58
N LYS A 51 -8.22 -32.44 -9.92
CA LYS A 51 -8.18 -32.97 -11.31
C LYS A 51 -9.45 -32.62 -12.10
N ASP A 52 -10.61 -32.84 -11.48
CA ASP A 52 -11.92 -32.49 -12.01
C ASP A 52 -12.66 -31.63 -10.96
N LEU A 53 -12.92 -30.37 -11.31
CA LEU A 53 -13.62 -29.43 -10.43
C LEU A 53 -15.14 -29.58 -10.52
N LEU A 54 -15.66 -30.27 -11.53
CA LEU A 54 -17.09 -30.54 -11.72
C LEU A 54 -17.54 -31.89 -11.13
N ASP A 55 -16.65 -32.60 -10.43
CA ASP A 55 -16.98 -33.87 -9.76
C ASP A 55 -18.02 -33.66 -8.63
N ARG A 56 -19.27 -33.99 -8.95
CA ARG A 56 -20.41 -33.89 -8.04
C ARG A 56 -20.43 -34.97 -6.98
N ALA A 57 -19.83 -36.14 -7.23
CA ALA A 57 -19.78 -37.21 -6.24
C ALA A 57 -18.84 -36.82 -5.09
N LYS A 58 -17.66 -36.29 -5.43
CA LYS A 58 -16.70 -35.74 -4.46
C LYS A 58 -17.26 -34.54 -3.71
N CYS A 59 -17.92 -33.62 -4.42
CA CYS A 59 -18.62 -32.49 -3.82
C CYS A 59 -19.63 -32.95 -2.76
N LYS A 60 -20.50 -33.91 -3.10
CA LYS A 60 -21.50 -34.49 -2.19
C LYS A 60 -20.88 -35.12 -0.94
N GLN A 61 -19.74 -35.80 -1.08
CA GLN A 61 -19.04 -36.40 0.06
C GLN A 61 -18.56 -35.32 1.05
N LYS A 62 -17.96 -34.23 0.56
CA LYS A 62 -17.48 -33.13 1.40
C LYS A 62 -18.60 -32.36 2.07
N LEU A 63 -19.70 -32.10 1.36
CA LEU A 63 -20.87 -31.41 1.93
C LEU A 63 -21.50 -32.17 3.10
N ARG A 64 -21.21 -33.47 3.25
CA ARG A 64 -21.65 -34.33 4.36
C ARG A 64 -20.61 -34.46 5.48
N ASP A 65 -19.42 -33.93 5.31
CA ASP A 65 -18.34 -33.97 6.30
C ASP A 65 -18.40 -32.76 7.23
N GLU A 66 -18.74 -33.00 8.50
CA GLU A 66 -18.83 -31.97 9.53
C GLU A 66 -17.47 -31.31 9.83
N LYS A 67 -16.36 -32.05 9.75
CA LYS A 67 -15.01 -31.50 10.00
C LYS A 67 -14.57 -30.58 8.87
N TRP A 68 -14.95 -30.91 7.64
CA TRP A 68 -14.72 -30.06 6.47
C TRP A 68 -15.45 -28.71 6.64
N TRP A 69 -16.73 -28.74 7.02
CA TRP A 69 -17.51 -27.54 7.28
C TRP A 69 -16.90 -26.66 8.37
N ALA A 70 -16.57 -27.24 9.53
CA ALA A 70 -15.92 -26.51 10.62
C ALA A 70 -14.63 -25.82 10.17
N SER A 71 -13.83 -26.50 9.32
CA SER A 71 -12.60 -25.91 8.77
C SER A 71 -12.89 -24.74 7.83
N CYS A 72 -13.86 -24.89 6.91
CA CYS A 72 -14.23 -23.84 5.97
C CYS A 72 -14.81 -22.60 6.67
N ILE A 73 -15.68 -22.78 7.66
CA ILE A 73 -16.29 -21.67 8.42
C ILE A 73 -15.23 -20.88 9.18
N ASN A 74 -14.26 -21.56 9.81
CA ASN A 74 -13.18 -20.88 10.50
C ASN A 74 -12.39 -19.95 9.57
N CYS A 75 -12.24 -20.28 8.28
CA CYS A 75 -11.56 -19.43 7.32
C CYS A 75 -12.25 -18.06 7.11
N VAL A 76 -13.56 -17.97 7.30
CA VAL A 76 -14.31 -16.72 7.10
C VAL A 76 -13.89 -15.66 8.12
N ASN A 77 -13.51 -16.06 9.35
CA ASN A 77 -12.96 -15.16 10.36
C ASN A 77 -11.67 -14.45 9.92
N TYR A 78 -10.94 -15.07 9.00
CA TYR A 78 -9.64 -14.59 8.49
C TYR A 78 -9.71 -14.12 7.04
N ARG A 79 -10.92 -13.91 6.49
CA ARG A 79 -11.09 -13.09 5.29
C ARG A 79 -10.65 -11.67 5.66
N GLN A 80 -9.80 -11.03 4.86
CA GLN A 80 -9.24 -9.73 5.19
C GLN A 80 -9.48 -8.73 4.05
N SER A 81 -9.68 -7.46 4.38
CA SER A 81 -9.67 -6.35 3.42
C SER A 81 -8.26 -5.77 3.25
N HIS A 82 -7.48 -5.76 4.32
CA HIS A 82 -6.08 -5.34 4.34
C HIS A 82 -5.19 -6.45 4.88
N ASN A 83 -4.02 -6.66 4.28
CA ASN A 83 -3.14 -7.75 4.66
C ASN A 83 -2.00 -7.27 5.57
N PRO A 84 -2.04 -7.53 6.89
CA PRO A 84 -0.95 -7.17 7.80
C PRO A 84 0.33 -7.97 7.51
N LYS A 85 0.21 -9.13 6.85
CA LYS A 85 1.33 -9.99 6.45
C LYS A 85 2.09 -9.49 5.21
N PHE A 86 1.63 -8.42 4.57
CA PHE A 86 2.37 -7.80 3.50
C PHE A 86 3.25 -6.66 4.04
N PRO A 87 4.57 -6.63 3.78
CA PRO A 87 5.35 -7.65 3.10
C PRO A 87 5.91 -8.75 4.03
N ASP A 88 5.80 -8.60 5.37
CA ASP A 88 6.33 -9.58 6.35
C ASP A 88 5.31 -10.64 6.77
N ILE A 89 5.53 -11.88 6.31
CA ILE A 89 4.64 -13.03 6.56
C ILE A 89 4.44 -13.36 8.05
N ARG A 90 5.34 -12.89 8.92
CA ARG A 90 5.30 -13.12 10.37
C ARG A 90 4.35 -12.18 11.09
N SER A 91 3.90 -11.11 10.44
CA SER A 91 2.92 -10.21 11.06
C SER A 91 1.61 -10.93 11.36
N GLU A 92 0.93 -10.47 12.40
CA GLU A 92 -0.34 -11.02 12.86
C GLU A 92 -1.42 -9.95 12.94
N GLY A 93 -2.66 -10.37 12.73
CA GLY A 93 -3.83 -9.50 12.80
C GLY A 93 -4.91 -9.89 11.79
N VAL A 94 -6.12 -9.42 12.04
CA VAL A 94 -7.27 -9.52 11.14
C VAL A 94 -7.83 -8.12 10.95
N ILE A 95 -7.86 -7.66 9.70
CA ILE A 95 -8.40 -6.35 9.32
C ILE A 95 -9.46 -6.54 8.25
N ARG A 96 -10.71 -6.22 8.59
CA ARG A 96 -11.88 -6.16 7.72
C ARG A 96 -12.59 -4.84 7.95
N THR A 97 -12.27 -3.88 7.11
CA THR A 97 -12.85 -2.53 7.14
C THR A 97 -12.57 -1.84 5.81
N GLN A 98 -13.21 -0.70 5.61
CA GLN A 98 -12.92 0.26 4.54
C GLN A 98 -12.26 1.50 5.15
N ALA A 99 -11.62 2.31 4.31
CA ALA A 99 -11.01 3.55 4.75
C ALA A 99 -12.07 4.60 5.14
N LEU A 100 -11.73 5.51 6.06
CA LEU A 100 -12.69 6.43 6.67
C LEU A 100 -12.99 7.65 5.80
N GLY A 101 -14.25 7.77 5.35
CA GLY A 101 -14.70 8.92 4.57
C GLY A 101 -14.05 8.98 3.18
N GLU A 102 -14.07 10.17 2.59
CA GLU A 102 -13.69 10.36 1.20
C GLU A 102 -12.35 11.11 1.06
N LEU A 103 -11.66 10.84 -0.04
CA LEU A 103 -10.47 11.57 -0.44
C LEU A 103 -10.80 12.53 -1.59
N PRO A 104 -10.11 13.69 -1.66
CA PRO A 104 -10.16 14.57 -2.81
C PRO A 104 -9.94 13.84 -4.14
N SER A 105 -10.52 14.38 -5.22
CA SER A 105 -10.52 13.73 -6.54
C SER A 105 -9.12 13.44 -7.08
N PHE A 106 -8.08 14.18 -6.67
CA PHE A 106 -6.68 14.03 -7.10
C PHE A 106 -5.81 13.12 -6.20
N LEU A 107 -6.39 12.47 -5.19
CA LEU A 107 -5.71 11.46 -4.36
C LEU A 107 -6.37 10.08 -4.53
N LEU A 108 -5.57 9.01 -4.63
CA LEU A 108 -6.10 7.66 -4.79
C LEU A 108 -5.82 6.79 -3.54
N SER A 109 -6.86 6.13 -3.04
CA SER A 109 -6.76 5.07 -2.02
C SER A 109 -7.85 4.02 -2.26
N SER A 110 -7.98 3.02 -1.38
CA SER A 110 -9.03 2.02 -1.54
C SER A 110 -10.44 2.59 -1.45
N SER A 111 -10.64 3.77 -0.85
CA SER A 111 -11.96 4.42 -0.76
C SER A 111 -12.59 4.76 -2.12
N LYS A 112 -11.79 4.81 -3.20
CA LYS A 112 -12.26 5.07 -4.57
C LYS A 112 -12.37 3.81 -5.44
N ILE A 113 -11.96 2.68 -4.89
CA ILE A 113 -12.01 1.39 -5.58
C ILE A 113 -13.13 0.57 -4.95
N PRO A 114 -13.96 -0.12 -5.73
CA PRO A 114 -14.96 -1.02 -5.16
C PRO A 114 -14.31 -2.01 -4.17
N PRO A 115 -14.91 -2.22 -2.98
CA PRO A 115 -14.30 -2.96 -1.87
C PRO A 115 -14.39 -4.49 -2.09
N TYR A 116 -13.97 -4.95 -3.26
CA TYR A 116 -13.93 -6.34 -3.66
C TYR A 116 -12.51 -6.91 -3.54
N HIS A 117 -12.38 -8.19 -3.87
CA HIS A 117 -11.15 -8.98 -3.83
C HIS A 117 -10.56 -9.12 -2.42
N TRP A 118 -11.40 -9.10 -1.39
CA TRP A 118 -10.98 -9.46 -0.03
C TRP A 118 -10.68 -10.96 0.01
N SER A 119 -9.63 -11.34 0.71
CA SER A 119 -9.14 -12.72 0.63
C SER A 119 -8.64 -13.24 1.97
N TYR A 120 -8.57 -14.57 2.07
CA TYR A 120 -8.08 -15.23 3.27
C TYR A 120 -6.57 -15.03 3.45
N SER A 121 -6.17 -14.64 4.66
CA SER A 121 -4.77 -14.53 5.09
C SER A 121 -4.65 -14.90 6.56
N HIS A 122 -4.10 -16.07 6.87
CA HIS A 122 -3.77 -16.46 8.25
C HIS A 122 -2.65 -17.51 8.26
N ASP A 123 -2.87 -18.65 7.61
CA ASP A 123 -1.88 -19.72 7.52
C ASP A 123 -1.90 -20.44 6.17
N SER A 124 -0.88 -21.25 5.92
CA SER A 124 -0.75 -22.03 4.68
C SER A 124 -1.59 -23.32 4.67
N LYS A 125 -2.07 -23.78 5.82
CA LYS A 125 -2.79 -25.06 5.96
C LYS A 125 -4.21 -24.95 5.42
N TYR A 126 -4.90 -23.84 5.68
CA TYR A 126 -6.30 -23.65 5.31
C TYR A 126 -6.51 -22.80 4.05
N VAL A 127 -5.43 -22.41 3.34
CA VAL A 127 -5.49 -21.54 2.13
C VAL A 127 -6.37 -22.07 1.00
N ASN A 128 -6.48 -23.40 0.84
CA ASN A 128 -7.43 -23.99 -0.12
C ASN A 128 -8.81 -24.18 0.50
N LYS A 129 -8.89 -24.55 1.79
CA LYS A 129 -10.17 -24.68 2.51
C LYS A 129 -10.96 -23.38 2.54
N SER A 130 -10.29 -22.22 2.51
CA SER A 130 -10.96 -20.92 2.44
C SER A 130 -11.76 -20.71 1.15
N ALA A 131 -11.39 -21.38 0.05
CA ALA A 131 -11.94 -21.12 -1.29
C ALA A 131 -13.47 -21.13 -1.31
N PHE A 132 -14.08 -22.14 -0.67
CA PHE A 132 -15.53 -22.31 -0.70
C PHE A 132 -16.30 -21.10 -0.16
N LEU A 133 -15.91 -20.54 0.99
CA LEU A 133 -16.68 -19.47 1.64
C LEU A 133 -16.12 -18.07 1.41
N THR A 134 -14.88 -17.92 0.96
CA THR A 134 -14.24 -16.60 0.82
C THR A 134 -14.08 -16.12 -0.61
N ASN A 135 -14.19 -17.00 -1.62
CA ASN A 135 -14.11 -16.57 -3.01
C ASN A 135 -15.36 -15.78 -3.41
N GLU A 136 -15.13 -14.71 -4.15
CA GLU A 136 -16.18 -13.84 -4.64
C GLU A 136 -16.62 -14.25 -6.05
N PHE A 137 -17.89 -13.99 -6.35
CA PHE A 137 -18.49 -14.17 -7.66
C PHE A 137 -19.64 -13.17 -7.82
N CYS A 138 -20.11 -12.99 -9.04
CA CYS A 138 -21.31 -12.21 -9.32
C CYS A 138 -22.53 -13.15 -9.36
N TRP A 139 -23.58 -12.81 -8.61
CA TRP A 139 -24.87 -13.51 -8.60
C TRP A 139 -25.99 -12.48 -8.44
N ASP A 140 -26.98 -12.53 -9.33
CA ASP A 140 -28.09 -11.57 -9.43
C ASP A 140 -27.64 -10.10 -9.55
N GLY A 141 -26.53 -9.88 -10.26
CA GLY A 141 -25.94 -8.55 -10.45
C GLY A 141 -25.12 -8.02 -9.27
N GLU A 142 -25.08 -8.73 -8.15
CA GLU A 142 -24.29 -8.35 -6.97
C GLU A 142 -23.02 -9.22 -6.82
N ILE A 143 -21.91 -8.58 -6.43
CA ILE A 143 -20.67 -9.27 -6.12
C ILE A 143 -20.64 -9.59 -4.63
N SER A 144 -20.55 -10.87 -4.29
CA SER A 144 -20.44 -11.33 -2.90
C SER A 144 -19.70 -12.66 -2.80
N CYS A 145 -19.56 -13.19 -1.60
CA CYS A 145 -19.02 -14.52 -1.32
C CYS A 145 -20.02 -15.35 -0.50
N LEU A 146 -19.88 -16.68 -0.55
CA LEU A 146 -20.81 -17.56 0.17
C LEU A 146 -20.79 -17.34 1.69
N GLY A 147 -19.66 -16.93 2.28
CA GLY A 147 -19.58 -16.62 3.71
C GLY A 147 -20.47 -15.45 4.14
N GLU A 148 -20.87 -14.58 3.21
CA GLU A 148 -21.79 -13.47 3.46
C GLU A 148 -23.23 -13.83 3.06
N LEU A 149 -23.42 -14.39 1.87
CA LEU A 149 -24.74 -14.76 1.36
C LEU A 149 -25.43 -15.84 2.21
N LEU A 150 -24.68 -16.83 2.71
CA LEU A 150 -25.23 -17.97 3.43
C LEU A 150 -25.48 -17.72 4.93
N LYS A 151 -25.31 -16.47 5.39
CA LYS A 151 -25.73 -16.06 6.75
C LYS A 151 -27.24 -16.13 6.92
N ASP A 152 -27.96 -15.83 5.84
CA ASP A 152 -29.41 -16.03 5.78
C ASP A 152 -29.70 -17.51 5.49
N ALA A 153 -30.48 -18.14 6.38
CA ALA A 153 -30.87 -19.54 6.25
C ALA A 153 -31.86 -19.78 5.10
N ASP A 154 -32.56 -18.72 4.65
CA ASP A 154 -33.56 -18.77 3.58
C ASP A 154 -32.97 -18.39 2.21
N HIS A 155 -31.68 -18.03 2.15
CA HIS A 155 -31.00 -17.66 0.92
C HIS A 155 -31.13 -18.75 -0.18
N PRO A 156 -31.47 -18.42 -1.44
CA PRO A 156 -31.75 -19.40 -2.50
C PRO A 156 -30.62 -20.39 -2.77
N LEU A 157 -29.36 -19.98 -2.64
CA LEU A 157 -28.19 -20.86 -2.82
C LEU A 157 -28.15 -22.04 -1.83
N TRP A 158 -28.82 -21.96 -0.67
CA TRP A 158 -29.00 -23.13 0.20
C TRP A 158 -29.79 -24.25 -0.47
N ASN A 159 -30.75 -23.91 -1.34
CA ASN A 159 -31.50 -24.91 -2.10
C ASN A 159 -30.59 -25.66 -3.08
N THR A 160 -29.64 -24.96 -3.70
CA THR A 160 -28.64 -25.57 -4.58
C THR A 160 -27.68 -26.48 -3.79
N LEU A 161 -27.22 -26.07 -2.61
CA LEU A 161 -26.41 -26.94 -1.73
C LEU A 161 -27.17 -28.19 -1.26
N LYS A 162 -28.47 -28.08 -0.97
CA LYS A 162 -29.32 -29.25 -0.66
C LYS A 162 -29.42 -30.21 -1.83
N LYS A 163 -29.58 -29.70 -3.07
CA LYS A 163 -29.55 -30.51 -4.30
C LYS A 163 -28.21 -31.25 -4.47
N LEU A 164 -27.09 -30.63 -4.09
CA LEU A 164 -25.75 -31.25 -4.09
C LEU A 164 -25.53 -32.26 -2.95
N GLY A 165 -26.46 -32.35 -1.99
CA GLY A 165 -26.46 -33.37 -0.94
C GLY A 165 -26.07 -32.87 0.45
N CYS A 166 -26.03 -31.55 0.67
CA CYS A 166 -25.96 -30.96 2.00
C CYS A 166 -27.27 -31.21 2.78
N SER A 167 -27.17 -31.53 4.08
CA SER A 167 -28.35 -31.81 4.90
C SER A 167 -29.03 -30.52 5.38
N GLN A 168 -30.36 -30.52 5.52
CA GLN A 168 -31.12 -29.37 6.05
C GLN A 168 -30.65 -28.96 7.45
N LYS A 169 -30.27 -29.94 8.30
CA LYS A 169 -29.73 -29.69 9.64
C LYS A 169 -28.40 -28.95 9.56
N THR A 170 -27.52 -29.38 8.67
CA THR A 170 -26.23 -28.72 8.41
C THR A 170 -26.46 -27.29 7.94
N CYS A 171 -27.33 -27.06 6.93
CA CYS A 171 -27.61 -25.71 6.44
C CYS A 171 -27.99 -24.73 7.56
N LYS A 172 -28.95 -25.11 8.41
CA LYS A 172 -29.41 -24.27 9.54
C LYS A 172 -28.29 -24.01 10.55
N ALA A 173 -27.49 -25.02 10.87
CA ALA A 173 -26.38 -24.89 11.81
C ALA A 173 -25.28 -23.98 11.27
N MET A 174 -24.92 -24.13 9.98
CA MET A 174 -23.86 -23.34 9.35
C MET A 174 -24.29 -21.89 9.13
N ALA A 175 -25.54 -21.64 8.71
CA ALA A 175 -26.08 -20.29 8.57
C ALA A 175 -25.99 -19.51 9.89
N LYS A 176 -26.38 -20.16 11.01
CA LYS A 176 -26.24 -19.58 12.35
C LYS A 176 -24.78 -19.21 12.68
N GLN A 177 -23.84 -20.14 12.46
CA GLN A 177 -22.42 -19.87 12.71
C GLN A 177 -21.86 -18.74 11.84
N LEU A 178 -22.27 -18.64 10.58
CA LEU A 178 -21.85 -17.56 9.68
C LEU A 178 -22.44 -16.21 10.10
N ALA A 179 -23.68 -16.20 10.58
CA ALA A 179 -24.34 -14.99 11.08
C ALA A 179 -23.63 -14.42 12.31
N ASP A 180 -23.04 -15.28 13.16
CA ASP A 180 -22.26 -14.87 14.34
C ASP A 180 -20.92 -14.20 13.97
N ILE A 181 -20.44 -14.34 12.72
CA ILE A 181 -19.18 -13.72 12.27
C ILE A 181 -19.42 -12.24 11.94
N THR A 182 -18.84 -11.35 12.75
CA THR A 182 -18.84 -9.89 12.56
C THR A 182 -18.31 -9.54 11.17
N LEU A 183 -18.94 -8.63 10.42
CA LEU A 183 -18.47 -8.23 9.08
C LEU A 183 -17.27 -7.28 9.14
N THR A 184 -17.28 -6.34 10.08
CA THR A 184 -16.23 -5.32 10.27
C THR A 184 -15.43 -5.60 11.53
N THR A 185 -14.11 -5.68 11.42
CA THR A 185 -13.22 -5.89 12.58
C THR A 185 -11.82 -5.36 12.32
N ILE A 186 -11.19 -4.80 13.35
CA ILE A 186 -9.75 -4.53 13.37
C ILE A 186 -9.23 -5.14 14.67
N ASN A 187 -8.66 -6.34 14.56
CA ASN A 187 -8.06 -7.05 15.68
C ASN A 187 -6.57 -7.22 15.41
N VAL A 188 -5.77 -6.34 16.03
CA VAL A 188 -4.33 -6.25 15.84
C VAL A 188 -3.67 -5.97 17.18
N THR A 189 -2.74 -6.83 17.57
CA THR A 189 -1.87 -6.61 18.73
C THR A 189 -0.57 -5.95 18.26
N LEU A 190 -0.15 -4.84 18.87
CA LEU A 190 1.04 -4.09 18.41
C LEU A 190 2.37 -4.72 18.85
N ALA A 191 2.41 -5.41 19.98
CA ALA A 191 3.58 -6.14 20.44
C ALA A 191 3.21 -7.40 21.24
N PRO A 192 3.91 -8.54 21.04
CA PRO A 192 4.95 -8.76 20.02
C PRO A 192 4.34 -8.89 18.61
N ASN A 193 4.81 -8.10 17.63
CA ASN A 193 4.36 -8.16 16.23
C ASN A 193 5.43 -7.55 15.29
N TYR A 194 5.32 -7.82 13.99
CA TYR A 194 6.20 -7.32 12.92
C TYR A 194 5.60 -6.17 12.12
N LEU A 195 4.50 -5.58 12.62
CA LEU A 195 3.87 -4.42 12.00
C LEU A 195 4.78 -3.20 12.04
N THR A 196 4.90 -2.53 10.90
CA THR A 196 5.57 -1.23 10.84
C THR A 196 4.74 -0.19 11.60
N GLN A 197 5.41 0.63 12.40
CA GLN A 197 4.81 1.79 13.07
C GLN A 197 5.63 3.03 12.73
N ILE A 198 4.94 4.14 12.44
CA ILE A 198 5.54 5.47 12.30
C ILE A 198 4.78 6.46 13.18
N SER A 199 5.36 7.64 13.44
CA SER A 199 4.64 8.74 14.10
C SER A 199 4.76 10.00 13.27
N LEU A 200 3.62 10.66 13.04
CA LEU A 200 3.51 11.94 12.33
C LEU A 200 2.89 12.98 13.27
N PRO A 201 3.26 14.26 13.17
CA PRO A 201 2.60 15.30 13.93
C PRO A 201 1.16 15.48 13.45
N ASP A 202 0.22 15.48 14.37
CA ASP A 202 -1.21 15.77 14.14
C ASP A 202 -1.56 17.22 14.53
N SER A 203 -0.70 17.86 15.32
CA SER A 203 -0.72 19.28 15.63
C SER A 203 0.71 19.81 15.82
N ASP A 204 0.85 21.08 16.16
CA ASP A 204 2.17 21.70 16.43
C ASP A 204 2.88 21.10 17.66
N THR A 205 2.16 20.37 18.53
CA THR A 205 2.69 19.85 19.80
C THR A 205 2.43 18.36 20.02
N SER A 206 1.55 17.75 19.23
CA SER A 206 1.14 16.36 19.37
C SER A 206 1.59 15.53 18.17
N TYR A 207 1.61 14.22 18.39
CA TYR A 207 1.83 13.24 17.36
C TYR A 207 0.77 12.15 17.43
N ILE A 208 0.50 11.57 16.26
CA ILE A 208 -0.21 10.32 16.11
C ILE A 208 0.75 9.25 15.63
N SER A 209 0.65 8.05 16.20
CA SER A 209 1.31 6.86 15.68
C SER A 209 0.38 6.10 14.74
N LEU A 210 0.90 5.56 13.66
CA LEU A 210 0.11 4.80 12.70
C LEU A 210 0.88 3.61 12.12
N SER A 211 0.13 2.57 11.76
CA SER A 211 0.64 1.38 11.09
C SER A 211 0.03 1.23 9.71
N PRO A 212 0.81 1.49 8.64
CA PRO A 212 0.31 1.32 7.29
C PRO A 212 0.17 -0.18 6.95
N VAL A 213 -0.95 -0.57 6.38
CA VAL A 213 -1.26 -1.93 5.93
C VAL A 213 -1.65 -1.95 4.44
N ALA A 214 -1.43 -3.08 3.77
CA ALA A 214 -1.70 -3.19 2.33
C ALA A 214 -3.17 -3.53 2.05
N SER A 215 -3.89 -2.64 1.36
CA SER A 215 -5.23 -2.93 0.85
C SER A 215 -5.19 -3.99 -0.25
N LEU A 216 -5.93 -5.09 -0.06
CA LEU A 216 -6.01 -6.18 -1.03
C LEU A 216 -6.78 -5.78 -2.28
N SER A 217 -7.79 -4.92 -2.13
CA SER A 217 -8.56 -4.36 -3.26
C SER A 217 -7.66 -3.52 -4.16
N MET A 218 -6.81 -2.66 -3.59
CA MET A 218 -5.81 -1.90 -4.34
C MET A 218 -4.79 -2.80 -5.04
N GLN A 219 -4.26 -3.82 -4.34
CA GLN A 219 -3.31 -4.77 -4.93
C GLN A 219 -3.92 -5.52 -6.11
N SER A 220 -5.17 -5.96 -5.99
CA SER A 220 -5.88 -6.66 -7.06
C SER A 220 -6.15 -5.74 -8.26
N HIS A 221 -6.68 -4.54 -8.00
CA HIS A 221 -6.96 -3.53 -9.02
C HIS A 221 -5.71 -3.19 -9.85
N PHE A 222 -4.58 -2.94 -9.18
CA PHE A 222 -3.31 -2.65 -9.83
C PHE A 222 -2.77 -3.87 -10.59
N HIS A 223 -2.83 -5.05 -9.98
CA HIS A 223 -2.33 -6.26 -10.60
C HIS A 223 -3.07 -6.57 -11.90
N GLN A 224 -4.41 -6.49 -11.91
CA GLN A 224 -5.25 -6.77 -13.07
C GLN A 224 -5.02 -5.75 -14.18
N ARG A 225 -5.03 -4.45 -13.86
CA ARG A 225 -4.94 -3.40 -14.87
C ARG A 225 -3.55 -3.28 -15.51
N LEU A 226 -2.49 -3.72 -14.82
CA LEU A 226 -1.10 -3.73 -15.31
C LEU A 226 -0.68 -5.02 -16.01
N GLN A 227 -1.60 -5.97 -16.28
CA GLN A 227 -1.23 -7.24 -16.93
C GLN A 227 -0.65 -7.02 -18.34
N ASP A 228 -1.24 -6.09 -19.09
CA ASP A 228 -0.87 -5.77 -20.47
C ASP A 228 0.09 -4.57 -20.58
N GLU A 229 0.42 -3.95 -19.44
CA GLU A 229 1.30 -2.78 -19.38
C GLU A 229 2.73 -3.19 -19.06
N ASN A 230 3.66 -3.01 -20.00
CA ASN A 230 5.08 -3.33 -19.78
C ASN A 230 5.88 -2.14 -19.25
N ARG A 231 5.57 -0.92 -19.71
CA ARG A 231 6.38 0.28 -19.42
C ARG A 231 6.21 0.77 -17.99
N HIS A 232 4.97 0.81 -17.52
CA HIS A 232 4.58 1.34 -16.21
C HIS A 232 4.39 0.23 -15.17
N SER A 233 5.00 -0.94 -15.39
CA SER A 233 4.83 -2.11 -14.52
C SER A 233 6.18 -2.59 -13.97
N ALA A 234 6.19 -2.88 -12.68
CA ALA A 234 7.29 -3.53 -11.98
C ALA A 234 6.76 -4.80 -11.31
N ILE A 235 7.39 -5.94 -11.58
CA ILE A 235 7.09 -7.19 -10.87
C ILE A 235 7.93 -7.25 -9.60
N THR A 236 7.32 -7.50 -8.45
CA THR A 236 8.00 -7.73 -7.16
C THR A 236 7.60 -9.09 -6.61
N ARG A 237 8.58 -9.98 -6.37
CA ARG A 237 8.34 -11.36 -5.94
C ARG A 237 8.46 -11.59 -4.44
N PHE A 238 7.59 -12.44 -3.90
CA PHE A 238 7.66 -12.93 -2.51
C PHE A 238 7.68 -14.46 -2.48
N SER A 239 8.62 -15.06 -1.74
CA SER A 239 8.89 -16.51 -1.82
C SER A 239 7.84 -17.40 -1.12
N ARG A 240 7.29 -16.96 0.01
CA ARG A 240 6.35 -17.74 0.85
C ARG A 240 4.90 -17.29 0.66
N THR A 241 4.37 -17.59 -0.51
CA THR A 241 3.08 -17.05 -0.99
C THR A 241 1.88 -17.58 -0.20
N THR A 242 1.85 -18.87 0.13
CA THR A 242 0.75 -19.50 0.89
C THR A 242 0.66 -18.98 2.32
N ASN A 243 1.80 -18.62 2.94
CA ASN A 243 1.83 -17.98 4.26
C ASN A 243 1.32 -16.53 4.22
N MET A 244 1.48 -15.84 3.10
CA MET A 244 1.02 -14.46 2.91
C MET A 244 -0.48 -14.37 2.62
N GLY A 245 -1.09 -15.44 2.11
CA GLY A 245 -2.53 -15.54 1.85
C GLY A 245 -2.89 -15.78 0.38
N VAL A 246 -4.20 -15.85 0.11
CA VAL A 246 -4.74 -16.27 -1.19
C VAL A 246 -4.35 -15.29 -2.32
N THR A 247 -4.34 -13.98 -2.07
CA THR A 247 -3.94 -12.99 -3.10
C THR A 247 -2.52 -13.24 -3.59
N ALA A 248 -1.55 -13.40 -2.68
CA ALA A 248 -0.16 -13.68 -3.03
C ALA A 248 0.02 -15.05 -3.69
N MET A 249 -0.72 -16.07 -3.22
CA MET A 249 -0.70 -17.40 -3.82
C MET A 249 -1.20 -17.38 -5.27
N THR A 250 -2.21 -16.56 -5.58
CA THR A 250 -2.83 -16.49 -6.90
C THR A 250 -1.87 -16.01 -7.98
N CYS A 251 -1.02 -15.01 -7.69
CA CYS A 251 0.01 -14.54 -8.61
C CYS A 251 1.36 -15.26 -8.45
N GLY A 252 1.44 -16.34 -7.67
CA GLY A 252 2.72 -17.01 -7.37
C GLY A 252 3.75 -16.07 -6.73
N GLY A 253 3.28 -15.05 -6.00
CA GLY A 253 4.10 -14.03 -5.37
C GLY A 253 4.53 -12.90 -6.30
N ALA A 254 4.24 -12.96 -7.60
CA ALA A 254 4.63 -11.95 -8.58
C ALA A 254 3.60 -10.80 -8.62
N PHE A 255 3.69 -9.86 -7.68
CA PHE A 255 2.84 -8.67 -7.70
C PHE A 255 3.31 -7.69 -8.77
N ARG A 256 2.39 -7.26 -9.65
CA ARG A 256 2.60 -6.16 -10.58
C ARG A 256 2.24 -4.86 -9.88
N MET A 257 3.20 -3.95 -9.81
CA MET A 257 3.10 -2.66 -9.15
C MET A 257 3.34 -1.55 -10.17
N LEU A 258 2.74 -0.38 -9.96
CA LEU A 258 2.91 0.77 -10.83
C LEU A 258 4.35 1.27 -10.73
N LYS A 259 5.09 1.17 -11.83
CA LYS A 259 6.45 1.70 -11.95
C LYS A 259 6.39 3.10 -12.55
N SER A 260 6.96 4.05 -11.83
CA SER A 260 7.29 5.35 -12.41
C SER A 260 8.79 5.43 -12.69
N GLY A 261 9.13 6.15 -13.76
CA GLY A 261 10.50 6.52 -14.07
C GLY A 261 10.48 7.94 -14.60
N ALA A 262 11.45 8.75 -14.19
CA ALA A 262 11.63 10.09 -14.72
C ALA A 262 12.98 10.16 -15.43
N LYS A 263 13.03 10.87 -16.57
CA LYS A 263 14.29 11.28 -17.19
C LYS A 263 14.50 12.75 -16.85
N PHE A 264 15.50 13.03 -16.03
CA PHE A 264 15.81 14.39 -15.62
C PHE A 264 16.57 15.09 -16.78
N SER A 265 15.91 16.06 -17.39
CA SER A 265 16.53 17.08 -18.24
C SER A 265 16.30 18.46 -17.64
N SER A 266 17.29 19.34 -17.83
CA SER A 266 17.42 20.63 -17.16
C SER A 266 17.06 21.81 -18.06
N PRO A 267 16.22 22.73 -17.57
CA PRO A 267 16.22 24.13 -17.99
C PRO A 267 16.58 25.08 -16.82
N PRO A 268 17.13 26.28 -17.12
CA PRO A 268 17.56 27.26 -16.12
C PRO A 268 16.40 27.87 -15.31
N HIS A 269 16.70 28.32 -14.10
CA HIS A 269 15.77 28.87 -13.10
C HIS A 269 15.91 30.39 -12.96
N HIS A 270 14.81 31.14 -12.74
CA HIS A 270 14.86 32.58 -12.37
C HIS A 270 13.62 33.08 -11.58
N ARG A 271 13.88 34.05 -10.66
CA ARG A 271 13.03 35.09 -10.00
C ARG A 271 11.72 34.69 -9.24
N LEU A 272 11.64 35.00 -7.93
CA LEU A 272 10.52 35.47 -7.04
C LEU A 272 10.77 35.38 -5.49
N ASN A 273 10.52 36.51 -4.79
CA ASN A 273 10.02 36.85 -3.43
C ASN A 273 10.74 36.50 -2.09
N ASN A 274 10.47 37.39 -1.10
CA ASN A 274 11.06 37.47 0.25
C ASN A 274 10.53 36.42 1.25
N GLY A 275 11.39 35.89 2.13
CA GLY A 275 11.12 34.92 3.21
C GLY A 275 12.42 34.51 3.94
N SER A 276 12.40 33.58 4.90
CA SER A 276 13.64 32.99 5.46
C SER A 276 13.83 31.57 4.96
N PHE A 277 14.70 31.41 3.96
CA PHE A 277 14.91 30.16 3.23
C PHE A 277 16.25 29.53 3.60
N LEU A 278 16.24 28.34 4.20
CA LEU A 278 17.45 27.57 4.47
C LEU A 278 17.67 26.53 3.36
N VAL A 279 18.84 26.53 2.74
CA VAL A 279 19.22 25.61 1.66
C VAL A 279 20.03 24.45 2.22
N LEU A 280 19.61 23.22 1.89
CA LEU A 280 20.38 21.99 2.11
C LEU A 280 20.69 21.36 0.76
N PRO A 281 21.87 21.61 0.17
CA PRO A 281 22.18 21.19 -1.18
C PRO A 281 22.72 19.75 -1.24
N ASN A 282 22.58 19.12 -2.39
CA ASN A 282 23.29 17.88 -2.79
C ASN A 282 23.19 16.72 -1.79
N ILE A 283 22.05 16.56 -1.15
CA ILE A 283 21.81 15.42 -0.27
C ILE A 283 21.82 14.15 -1.11
N ARG A 284 22.86 13.34 -0.92
CA ARG A 284 23.01 12.04 -1.57
C ARG A 284 22.49 10.95 -0.66
N VAL A 285 21.51 10.22 -1.16
CA VAL A 285 20.94 9.06 -0.49
C VAL A 285 21.30 7.80 -1.24
N CYS A 286 21.91 6.86 -0.52
CA CYS A 286 22.24 5.54 -1.06
C CYS A 286 21.34 4.47 -0.44
N GLY A 287 20.67 3.67 -1.28
CA GLY A 287 19.88 2.51 -0.86
C GLY A 287 18.58 2.86 -0.12
N ALA A 288 17.89 3.93 -0.50
CA ALA A 288 16.54 4.21 0.01
C ALA A 288 15.53 3.21 -0.57
N THR A 289 14.46 2.88 0.15
CA THR A 289 13.37 2.05 -0.39
C THR A 289 12.66 2.81 -1.51
N ALA A 290 12.56 2.18 -2.68
CA ALA A 290 11.80 2.66 -3.83
C ALA A 290 10.37 2.09 -3.85
N LEU A 291 10.06 1.10 -3.00
CA LEU A 291 8.70 0.67 -2.69
C LEU A 291 8.03 1.71 -1.79
N SER A 292 7.48 2.77 -2.38
CA SER A 292 6.84 3.87 -1.63
C SER A 292 5.46 3.50 -1.07
N SER A 293 4.78 2.54 -1.69
CA SER A 293 3.55 1.91 -1.20
C SER A 293 3.52 0.42 -1.61
N PRO A 294 2.56 -0.37 -1.11
CA PRO A 294 2.34 -1.74 -1.58
C PRO A 294 2.01 -1.90 -3.08
N VAL A 295 1.76 -0.80 -3.80
CA VAL A 295 1.36 -0.81 -5.22
C VAL A 295 2.20 0.12 -6.11
N THR A 296 3.20 0.83 -5.59
CA THR A 296 4.04 1.80 -6.34
C THR A 296 5.53 1.56 -6.17
N VAL A 297 6.28 1.70 -7.26
CA VAL A 297 7.74 1.62 -7.32
C VAL A 297 8.29 2.87 -8.02
N GLY A 298 9.20 3.60 -7.39
CA GLY A 298 9.79 4.81 -7.96
C GLY A 298 10.52 5.68 -6.94
N ILE A 299 10.22 6.98 -6.95
CA ILE A 299 10.71 7.91 -5.93
C ILE A 299 10.19 7.49 -4.53
N PRO A 300 10.98 7.66 -3.45
CA PRO A 300 10.52 7.40 -2.09
C PRO A 300 9.24 8.17 -1.72
N SER A 301 8.55 7.74 -0.67
CA SER A 301 7.31 8.40 -0.22
C SER A 301 7.57 9.86 0.18
N LEU A 302 6.63 10.76 -0.14
CA LEU A 302 6.73 12.17 0.25
C LEU A 302 6.64 12.31 1.78
N THR A 303 5.99 11.36 2.44
CA THR A 303 6.01 11.24 3.91
C THR A 303 7.40 10.95 4.47
N ALA A 304 8.29 10.29 3.72
CA ALA A 304 9.68 10.09 4.13
C ALA A 304 10.50 11.36 4.00
N PHE A 305 10.29 12.17 2.95
CA PHE A 305 10.91 13.50 2.83
C PHE A 305 10.44 14.43 3.94
N PHE A 306 9.13 14.46 4.23
CA PHE A 306 8.60 15.17 5.39
C PHE A 306 9.25 14.66 6.69
N GLY A 307 9.35 13.35 6.90
CA GLY A 307 9.98 12.78 8.08
C GLY A 307 11.47 13.14 8.21
N PHE A 308 12.19 13.31 7.10
CA PHE A 308 13.56 13.82 7.08
C PHE A 308 13.61 15.28 7.55
N VAL A 309 12.82 16.16 6.93
CA VAL A 309 12.74 17.59 7.31
C VAL A 309 12.32 17.76 8.77
N HIS A 310 11.32 17.01 9.21
CA HIS A 310 10.82 17.07 10.58
C HIS A 310 11.83 16.54 11.60
N ALA A 311 12.60 15.49 11.26
CA ALA A 311 13.69 15.04 12.11
C ALA A 311 14.82 16.08 12.22
N PHE A 312 15.11 16.80 11.13
CA PHE A 312 16.08 17.89 11.11
C PHE A 312 15.65 19.03 12.02
N GLU A 313 14.40 19.50 11.88
CA GLU A 313 13.80 20.51 12.76
C GLU A 313 13.93 20.11 14.24
N ARG A 314 13.54 18.87 14.57
CA ARG A 314 13.63 18.37 15.95
C ARG A 314 15.06 18.29 16.49
N ASN A 315 16.05 18.01 15.64
CA ASN A 315 17.44 17.98 16.06
C ASN A 315 17.95 19.39 16.38
N ILE A 316 17.63 20.39 15.54
CA ILE A 316 17.95 21.80 15.80
C ILE A 316 17.28 22.29 17.08
N ASN A 317 16.01 21.91 17.30
CA ASN A 317 15.25 22.30 18.49
C ASN A 317 15.80 21.77 19.82
N ARG A 318 16.80 20.86 19.79
CA ARG A 318 17.56 20.47 20.99
C ARG A 318 18.49 21.58 21.48
N THR A 319 18.92 22.46 20.58
CA THR A 319 19.79 23.61 20.86
C THR A 319 18.99 24.90 20.85
N THR A 320 18.08 25.09 19.89
CA THR A 320 17.31 26.33 19.68
C THR A 320 15.83 26.02 19.60
N SER A 321 15.11 26.09 20.72
CA SER A 321 13.74 25.57 20.88
C SER A 321 12.62 26.29 20.11
N SER A 322 12.95 27.21 19.21
CA SER A 322 12.00 28.03 18.43
C SER A 322 12.10 27.84 16.92
N PHE A 323 12.95 26.93 16.45
CA PHE A 323 13.12 26.66 15.03
C PHE A 323 11.94 25.87 14.48
N ARG A 324 11.24 26.44 13.49
CA ARG A 324 10.13 25.79 12.80
C ARG A 324 10.33 25.88 11.29
N VAL A 325 10.11 24.76 10.63
CA VAL A 325 10.02 24.64 9.18
C VAL A 325 8.54 24.61 8.82
N GLU A 326 8.05 25.68 8.21
CA GLU A 326 6.64 25.76 7.80
C GLU A 326 6.33 24.90 6.57
N SER A 327 7.29 24.87 5.64
CA SER A 327 7.17 24.11 4.40
C SER A 327 8.54 23.83 3.80
N PHE A 328 8.61 22.87 2.89
CA PHE A 328 9.86 22.50 2.23
C PHE A 328 9.63 22.25 0.74
N ALA A 329 10.61 22.61 -0.09
CA ALA A 329 10.63 22.31 -1.52
C ALA A 329 11.72 21.30 -1.82
N ILE A 330 11.42 20.35 -2.71
CA ILE A 330 12.35 19.29 -3.12
C ILE A 330 12.75 19.53 -4.57
N CYS A 331 14.06 19.67 -4.82
CA CYS A 331 14.64 19.65 -6.15
C CYS A 331 15.40 18.34 -6.35
N VAL A 332 14.90 17.46 -7.22
CA VAL A 332 15.56 16.17 -7.53
C VAL A 332 16.51 16.37 -8.69
N HIS A 333 17.80 16.09 -8.45
CA HIS A 333 18.86 16.18 -9.46
C HIS A 333 19.07 14.84 -10.17
N GLN A 334 19.02 13.74 -9.42
CA GLN A 334 19.20 12.38 -9.93
C GLN A 334 18.32 11.40 -9.16
N LEU A 335 17.73 10.44 -9.86
CA LEU A 335 17.02 9.30 -9.28
C LEU A 335 17.37 8.07 -10.10
N HIS A 336 18.00 7.09 -9.47
CA HIS A 336 18.22 5.76 -10.03
C HIS A 336 17.43 4.75 -9.21
N VAL A 337 16.58 3.96 -9.86
CA VAL A 337 15.73 2.95 -9.21
C VAL A 337 16.05 1.59 -9.80
N GLU A 338 16.43 0.64 -8.95
CA GLU A 338 16.70 -0.73 -9.39
C GLU A 338 16.32 -1.76 -8.34
N LYS A 339 16.22 -3.02 -8.77
CA LYS A 339 16.05 -4.13 -7.83
C LYS A 339 17.37 -4.39 -7.15
N ARG A 340 17.39 -4.19 -5.83
CA ARG A 340 18.49 -4.62 -4.96
C ARG A 340 17.87 -5.47 -3.87
N GLY A 341 18.29 -6.74 -3.79
CA GLY A 341 17.84 -7.61 -2.72
C GLY A 341 18.33 -7.10 -1.36
N LEU A 342 17.50 -7.21 -0.33
CA LEU A 342 17.90 -6.93 1.05
C LEU A 342 18.19 -8.26 1.74
N THR A 343 19.45 -8.51 2.10
CA THR A 343 19.83 -9.70 2.87
C THR A 343 19.41 -9.48 4.32
N ALA A 344 18.43 -10.24 4.78
CA ALA A 344 18.00 -10.21 6.17
C ALA A 344 18.99 -10.96 7.06
N GLU A 345 19.16 -10.47 8.27
CA GLU A 345 19.91 -11.13 9.33
C GLU A 345 19.28 -12.48 9.71
N PHE A 346 20.11 -13.35 10.28
CA PHE A 346 19.65 -14.63 10.81
C PHE A 346 18.76 -14.39 12.03
N VAL A 347 17.64 -15.11 12.09
CA VAL A 347 16.70 -15.06 13.21
C VAL A 347 16.51 -16.46 13.77
N GLU A 348 16.24 -16.53 15.07
CA GLU A 348 15.80 -17.77 15.70
C GLU A 348 14.40 -18.12 15.19
N LYS A 349 14.22 -19.38 14.80
CA LYS A 349 12.95 -19.96 14.35
C LYS A 349 12.26 -20.62 15.54
N GLY A 350 10.95 -20.83 15.41
CA GLY A 350 10.16 -21.51 16.45
C GLY A 350 10.57 -22.96 16.73
N ASP A 351 11.39 -23.58 15.88
CA ASP A 351 11.96 -24.93 16.08
C ASP A 351 13.35 -24.91 16.75
N GLY A 352 13.83 -23.73 17.19
CA GLY A 352 15.15 -23.54 17.80
C GLY A 352 16.31 -23.42 16.80
N THR A 353 16.06 -23.50 15.50
CA THR A 353 17.10 -23.29 14.48
C THR A 353 17.34 -21.80 14.22
N ILE A 354 18.57 -21.43 13.85
CA ILE A 354 18.92 -20.06 13.48
C ILE A 354 19.15 -20.01 11.97
N SER A 355 18.26 -19.31 11.25
CA SER A 355 18.32 -19.20 9.78
C SER A 355 17.69 -17.89 9.28
N ALA A 356 18.05 -17.46 8.08
CA ALA A 356 17.47 -16.27 7.46
C ALA A 356 15.92 -16.37 7.37
N PRO A 357 15.17 -15.26 7.50
CA PRO A 357 13.73 -15.22 7.25
C PRO A 357 13.39 -15.42 5.77
N ALA A 358 12.09 -15.48 5.48
CA ALA A 358 11.60 -15.64 4.12
C ALA A 358 12.12 -14.52 3.20
N THR A 359 12.68 -14.90 2.06
CA THR A 359 13.23 -13.97 1.06
C THR A 359 12.12 -13.26 0.30
N ARG A 360 12.39 -12.02 -0.10
CA ARG A 360 11.53 -11.19 -0.94
C ARG A 360 12.39 -10.30 -1.83
N ASP A 361 11.86 -9.94 -2.99
CA ASP A 361 12.39 -8.85 -3.79
C ASP A 361 12.23 -7.54 -3.00
N ASP A 362 13.21 -6.65 -3.16
CA ASP A 362 13.12 -5.27 -2.70
C ASP A 362 13.56 -4.35 -3.85
N TRP A 363 13.01 -3.14 -3.85
CA TRP A 363 13.42 -2.10 -4.79
C TRP A 363 14.07 -0.99 -4.01
N GLN A 364 15.26 -0.60 -4.45
CA GLN A 364 16.01 0.47 -3.84
C GLN A 364 16.27 1.58 -4.86
N CYS A 365 16.48 2.78 -4.35
CA CYS A 365 16.89 3.90 -5.16
C CYS A 365 18.04 4.67 -4.53
N ASP A 366 18.85 5.24 -5.42
CA ASP A 366 19.81 6.27 -5.08
C ASP A 366 19.28 7.60 -5.59
N VAL A 367 19.23 8.61 -4.71
CA VAL A 367 18.67 9.92 -5.02
C VAL A 367 19.68 10.99 -4.66
N VAL A 368 19.89 11.95 -5.56
CA VAL A 368 20.57 13.21 -5.26
C VAL A 368 19.53 14.30 -5.36
N PHE A 369 19.31 15.02 -4.26
CA PHE A 369 18.32 16.09 -4.20
C PHE A 369 18.79 17.23 -3.31
N SER A 370 18.23 18.41 -3.52
CA SER A 370 18.39 19.56 -2.64
C SER A 370 17.06 19.93 -2.00
N LEU A 371 17.13 20.50 -0.79
CA LEU A 371 15.96 21.03 -0.09
C LEU A 371 16.09 22.54 0.07
N ILE A 372 14.96 23.22 -0.11
CA ILE A 372 14.77 24.59 0.38
C ILE A 372 13.72 24.54 1.48
N LEU A 373 14.08 24.97 2.68
CA LEU A 373 13.19 25.00 3.84
C LEU A 373 12.72 26.43 4.05
N ASN A 374 11.41 26.65 4.07
CA ASN A 374 10.82 27.91 4.50
C ASN A 374 10.68 27.88 6.03
N THR A 375 11.42 28.74 6.71
CA THR A 375 11.55 28.72 8.17
C THR A 375 11.02 30.01 8.79
N ASN A 376 10.61 29.94 10.05
CA ASN A 376 10.22 31.12 10.83
C ASN A 376 11.42 31.90 11.39
N PHE A 377 12.64 31.40 11.20
CA PHE A 377 13.82 31.83 11.93
C PHE A 377 14.66 32.76 11.06
N ALA A 378 14.66 34.05 11.39
CA ALA A 378 15.41 35.08 10.65
C ALA A 378 16.87 35.24 11.12
N GLN A 379 17.26 34.57 12.20
CA GLN A 379 18.62 34.62 12.73
C GLN A 379 19.51 33.54 12.09
N HIS A 380 20.81 33.81 12.00
CA HIS A 380 21.77 32.85 11.50
C HIS A 380 21.94 31.71 12.52
N ILE A 381 21.72 30.46 12.08
CA ILE A 381 22.09 29.27 12.84
C ILE A 381 23.53 28.94 12.46
N ASP A 382 24.38 28.65 13.44
CA ASP A 382 25.76 28.31 13.19
C ASP A 382 25.90 27.04 12.34
N GLN A 383 26.90 27.03 11.46
CA GLN A 383 27.11 25.97 10.50
C GLN A 383 27.36 24.60 11.16
N ASP A 384 28.05 24.58 12.30
CA ASP A 384 28.33 23.34 13.03
C ASP A 384 27.04 22.69 13.57
N THR A 385 26.15 23.48 14.19
CA THR A 385 24.83 23.03 14.62
C THR A 385 23.97 22.56 13.45
N LEU A 386 24.00 23.26 12.30
CA LEU A 386 23.26 22.86 11.10
C LEU A 386 23.74 21.49 10.60
N VAL A 387 25.04 21.32 10.44
CA VAL A 387 25.63 20.07 9.91
C VAL A 387 25.43 18.91 10.88
N THR A 388 25.68 19.11 12.17
CA THR A 388 25.56 18.05 13.19
C THR A 388 24.11 17.64 13.43
N SER A 389 23.14 18.53 13.18
CA SER A 389 21.71 18.25 13.27
C SER A 389 21.13 17.49 12.07
N LEU A 390 21.87 17.31 10.98
CA LEU A 390 21.37 16.62 9.78
C LEU A 390 20.92 15.17 10.08
N PRO A 391 19.70 14.76 9.67
CA PRO A 391 19.28 13.37 9.75
C PRO A 391 20.14 12.50 8.85
N LYS A 392 20.55 11.34 9.36
CA LYS A 392 21.45 10.42 8.65
C LYS A 392 20.73 9.42 7.74
N ARG A 393 19.39 9.48 7.65
CA ARG A 393 18.59 8.51 6.92
C ARG A 393 17.40 9.12 6.19
N LEU A 394 17.11 8.63 4.99
CA LEU A 394 15.88 8.89 4.25
C LEU A 394 15.35 7.55 3.74
N ALA A 395 14.11 7.19 4.11
CA ALA A 395 13.44 5.97 3.65
C ALA A 395 14.36 4.72 3.71
N ARG A 396 14.98 4.46 4.88
CA ARG A 396 15.99 3.41 5.15
C ARG A 396 17.39 3.65 4.56
N GLY A 397 17.52 4.44 3.50
CA GLY A 397 18.81 4.77 2.89
C GLY A 397 19.64 5.71 3.76
N SER A 398 20.96 5.72 3.52
CA SER A 398 21.89 6.63 4.21
C SER A 398 21.92 7.99 3.51
N ALA A 399 21.65 9.07 4.24
CA ALA A 399 21.67 10.45 3.72
C ALA A 399 22.96 11.17 4.14
N LYS A 400 23.66 11.77 3.17
CA LYS A 400 24.92 12.48 3.38
C LYS A 400 25.02 13.72 2.49
N ILE A 401 25.69 14.75 2.98
CA ILE A 401 26.16 15.91 2.22
C ILE A 401 27.70 15.85 2.23
N ALA A 402 28.35 16.18 1.12
CA ALA A 402 29.81 16.19 1.05
C ALA A 402 30.40 17.29 1.95
N ILE A 403 31.60 17.08 2.49
CA ILE A 403 32.27 18.07 3.36
C ILE A 403 32.51 19.37 2.58
N ASP A 404 32.92 19.26 1.31
CA ASP A 404 33.15 20.41 0.43
C ASP A 404 31.86 21.21 0.15
N ASP A 405 30.69 20.57 0.30
CA ASP A 405 29.37 21.19 0.09
C ASP A 405 28.83 21.88 1.36
N PHE A 406 29.46 21.73 2.52
CA PHE A 406 28.99 22.39 3.76
C PHE A 406 28.96 23.91 3.63
N LYS A 407 29.85 24.50 2.83
CA LYS A 407 29.88 25.95 2.53
C LYS A 407 28.63 26.46 1.80
N HIS A 408 27.88 25.56 1.16
CA HIS A 408 26.66 25.89 0.42
C HIS A 408 25.39 25.81 1.29
N ILE A 409 25.50 25.37 2.55
CA ILE A 409 24.40 25.40 3.52
C ILE A 409 24.29 26.82 4.07
N ASN A 410 23.32 27.59 3.57
CA ASN A 410 23.12 28.98 3.95
C ASN A 410 21.63 29.33 4.06
N SER A 411 21.35 30.40 4.81
CA SER A 411 20.03 31.03 4.88
C SER A 411 19.96 32.23 3.95
N PHE A 412 18.81 32.42 3.31
CA PHE A 412 18.56 33.45 2.32
C PHE A 412 17.26 34.19 2.65
N SER A 413 17.23 35.48 2.37
CA SER A 413 16.05 36.32 2.58
C SER A 413 15.05 36.27 1.42
N THR A 414 15.42 35.64 0.30
CA THR A 414 14.56 35.52 -0.88
C THR A 414 14.71 34.13 -1.50
N LEU A 415 13.65 33.62 -2.12
CA LEU A 415 13.66 32.29 -2.71
C LEU A 415 14.56 32.24 -3.95
N GLU A 416 14.70 33.34 -4.70
CA GLU A 416 15.62 33.42 -5.84
C GLU A 416 17.03 33.09 -5.45
N THR A 417 17.53 33.83 -4.45
CA THR A 417 18.91 33.73 -4.04
C THR A 417 19.17 32.36 -3.43
N ALA A 418 18.17 31.76 -2.78
CA ALA A 418 18.20 30.37 -2.35
C ALA A 418 18.32 29.38 -3.53
N ILE A 419 17.50 29.54 -4.58
CA ILE A 419 17.55 28.65 -5.76
C ILE A 419 18.87 28.83 -6.53
N GLU A 420 19.30 30.07 -6.77
CA GLU A 420 20.55 30.41 -7.48
C GLU A 420 21.79 29.94 -6.71
N SER A 421 21.69 29.75 -5.39
CA SER A 421 22.78 29.22 -4.57
C SER A 421 23.05 27.73 -4.74
N LEU A 422 22.13 26.99 -5.38
CA LEU A 422 22.28 25.56 -5.58
C LEU A 422 23.44 25.27 -6.55
N PRO A 423 24.45 24.47 -6.14
CA PRO A 423 25.62 24.24 -6.99
C PRO A 423 25.33 23.35 -8.20
N ILE A 424 24.22 22.61 -8.20
CA ILE A 424 23.77 21.78 -9.32
C ILE A 424 22.59 22.48 -9.99
N GLU A 425 22.82 23.04 -11.18
CA GLU A 425 21.77 23.69 -11.99
C GLU A 425 20.74 22.68 -12.52
N ALA A 426 21.14 21.43 -12.70
CA ALA A 426 20.25 20.41 -13.25
C ALA A 426 19.37 19.79 -12.17
N GLY A 427 18.07 20.04 -12.22
CA GLY A 427 17.11 19.37 -11.36
C GLY A 427 15.68 19.66 -11.74
N ARG A 428 14.75 19.01 -11.06
CA ARG A 428 13.32 19.29 -11.20
C ARG A 428 12.65 19.41 -9.85
N TRP A 429 11.79 20.41 -9.74
CA TRP A 429 11.00 20.66 -8.55
C TRP A 429 9.80 19.74 -8.54
N LEU A 430 9.51 19.18 -7.38
CA LEU A 430 8.33 18.35 -7.20
C LEU A 430 7.12 19.22 -6.89
N SER A 431 6.04 19.02 -7.64
CA SER A 431 4.69 19.52 -7.30
C SER A 431 3.67 18.39 -7.39
N LEU A 432 2.41 18.64 -7.01
CA LEU A 432 1.35 17.63 -7.10
C LEU A 432 0.52 17.85 -8.36
N TYR A 433 0.24 16.78 -9.09
CA TYR A 433 -0.70 16.79 -10.23
C TYR A 433 -2.13 16.68 -9.69
N ALA A 434 -2.81 17.83 -9.61
CA ALA A 434 -4.11 17.98 -8.93
C ALA A 434 -5.33 17.69 -9.80
N GLN A 435 -5.21 16.89 -10.87
CA GLN A 435 -6.36 16.46 -11.67
C GLN A 435 -7.01 15.20 -11.08
N SER A 436 -8.27 14.97 -11.43
CA SER A 436 -9.03 13.83 -10.93
C SER A 436 -8.38 12.49 -11.30
N ASN A 437 -8.15 11.64 -10.30
CA ASN A 437 -7.63 10.28 -10.41
C ASN A 437 -8.45 9.32 -9.52
N ASN A 438 -9.57 8.83 -10.06
CA ASN A 438 -10.46 7.95 -9.32
C ASN A 438 -10.04 6.49 -9.37
N ASN A 439 -9.23 6.12 -10.36
CA ASN A 439 -8.75 4.76 -10.54
C ASN A 439 -7.38 4.74 -11.25
N LEU A 440 -6.79 3.54 -11.36
CA LEU A 440 -5.50 3.36 -12.04
C LEU A 440 -5.52 3.67 -13.54
N SER A 441 -6.65 3.53 -14.25
CA SER A 441 -6.72 3.92 -15.66
C SER A 441 -6.51 5.43 -15.83
N ASP A 442 -7.07 6.25 -14.94
CA ASP A 442 -6.87 7.70 -14.95
C ASP A 442 -5.39 8.05 -14.74
N LEU A 443 -4.73 7.37 -13.78
CA LEU A 443 -3.30 7.53 -13.53
C LEU A 443 -2.46 7.13 -14.76
N LEU A 444 -2.76 5.98 -15.38
CA LEU A 444 -2.04 5.49 -16.55
C LEU A 444 -2.25 6.41 -17.75
N ALA A 445 -3.45 6.94 -17.96
CA ALA A 445 -3.73 7.90 -19.02
C ALA A 445 -2.86 9.16 -18.86
N ALA A 446 -2.84 9.74 -17.65
CA ALA A 446 -1.99 10.89 -17.35
C ALA A 446 -0.50 10.59 -17.53
N MET A 447 -0.01 9.45 -17.01
CA MET A 447 1.40 9.04 -17.15
C MET A 447 1.80 8.64 -18.58
N THR A 448 0.82 8.30 -19.42
CA THR A 448 1.04 8.02 -20.85
C THR A 448 1.15 9.33 -21.64
N GLU A 449 0.37 10.35 -21.26
CA GLU A 449 0.47 11.69 -21.83
C GLU A 449 1.78 12.37 -21.42
N ASP A 450 2.10 12.35 -20.12
CA ASP A 450 3.37 12.84 -19.59
C ASP A 450 4.13 11.75 -18.84
N HIS A 451 5.12 11.19 -19.53
CA HIS A 451 5.99 10.15 -19.00
C HIS A 451 6.95 10.63 -17.90
N GLN A 452 6.97 11.92 -17.55
CA GLN A 452 7.74 12.45 -16.42
C GLN A 452 6.94 12.43 -15.11
N LEU A 453 5.63 12.17 -15.17
CA LEU A 453 4.83 12.00 -13.97
C LEU A 453 5.31 10.80 -13.16
N MET A 454 5.43 11.01 -11.86
CA MET A 454 5.78 9.95 -10.92
C MET A 454 4.57 9.64 -10.03
N ALA A 455 4.45 8.37 -9.61
CA ALA A 455 3.45 7.97 -8.63
C ALA A 455 4.16 7.57 -7.33
N SER A 456 3.75 8.16 -6.22
CA SER A 456 4.33 7.85 -4.91
C SER A 456 3.29 7.95 -3.79
N CYS A 457 3.65 7.42 -2.62
CA CYS A 457 2.87 7.58 -1.41
C CYS A 457 3.02 9.00 -0.88
N VAL A 458 1.93 9.76 -0.90
CA VAL A 458 1.89 11.16 -0.42
C VAL A 458 1.31 11.30 0.98
N GLY A 459 0.68 10.24 1.50
CA GLY A 459 -0.03 10.31 2.77
C GLY A 459 -0.56 8.95 3.25
N TYR A 460 -1.30 8.99 4.34
CA TYR A 460 -1.95 7.84 4.94
C TYR A 460 -3.43 8.11 5.20
N HIS A 461 -4.27 7.17 4.79
CA HIS A 461 -5.72 7.21 4.99
C HIS A 461 -6.09 6.29 6.15
N LEU A 462 -6.72 6.83 7.20
CA LEU A 462 -7.04 6.09 8.42
C LEU A 462 -8.14 5.05 8.15
N LEU A 463 -7.99 3.87 8.77
CA LEU A 463 -9.00 2.81 8.77
C LEU A 463 -9.83 2.76 10.06
N GLU A 464 -9.40 3.50 11.06
CA GLU A 464 -10.05 3.69 12.35
C GLU A 464 -9.64 5.02 12.95
N GLU A 465 -10.46 5.55 13.85
CA GLU A 465 -10.09 6.72 14.63
C GLU A 465 -8.89 6.40 15.54
N PRO A 466 -7.97 7.36 15.73
CA PRO A 466 -6.81 7.18 16.58
C PRO A 466 -7.21 6.95 18.04
N LYS A 467 -6.79 5.83 18.62
CA LYS A 467 -7.12 5.44 19.99
C LYS A 467 -5.89 5.04 20.78
N ASP A 468 -5.97 5.11 22.10
CA ASP A 468 -4.90 4.62 22.96
C ASP A 468 -4.80 3.10 22.83
N LYS A 469 -3.63 2.63 22.38
CA LYS A 469 -3.33 1.20 22.26
C LYS A 469 -2.07 0.86 23.04
N PRO A 470 -2.07 -0.27 23.78
CA PRO A 470 -0.85 -0.79 24.39
C PRO A 470 0.25 -0.96 23.33
N ASN A 471 1.48 -0.58 23.69
CA ASN A 471 2.66 -0.70 22.84
C ASN A 471 2.60 0.11 21.53
N SER A 472 1.82 1.20 21.52
CA SER A 472 1.94 2.19 20.46
C SER A 472 3.34 2.81 20.45
N LEU A 473 3.89 3.04 19.26
CA LEU A 473 5.18 3.68 19.11
C LEU A 473 5.18 5.04 19.84
N ARG A 474 6.11 5.22 20.78
CA ARG A 474 6.28 6.43 21.62
C ARG A 474 5.11 6.76 22.56
N GLY A 475 4.13 5.86 22.73
CA GLY A 475 3.01 6.06 23.64
C GLY A 475 1.93 7.05 23.15
N TYR A 476 1.97 7.43 21.87
CA TYR A 476 0.91 8.26 21.27
C TYR A 476 -0.34 7.44 20.91
N LYS A 477 -1.46 8.09 20.62
CA LYS A 477 -2.63 7.44 20.02
C LYS A 477 -2.23 6.71 18.74
N HIS A 478 -2.83 5.56 18.51
CA HIS A 478 -2.54 4.69 17.38
C HIS A 478 -3.74 4.46 16.47
N ALA A 479 -3.51 4.50 15.16
CA ALA A 479 -4.47 4.06 14.15
C ALA A 479 -3.81 3.09 13.14
N ILE A 480 -4.58 2.14 12.63
CA ILE A 480 -4.25 1.45 11.39
C ILE A 480 -4.60 2.37 10.21
N ALA A 481 -3.75 2.43 9.19
CA ALA A 481 -3.96 3.25 8.00
C ALA A 481 -3.57 2.49 6.72
N GLU A 482 -3.97 3.00 5.57
CA GLU A 482 -3.46 2.58 4.26
C GLU A 482 -2.71 3.73 3.55
N CYS A 483 -2.02 3.43 2.45
CA CYS A 483 -1.28 4.44 1.69
C CYS A 483 -2.20 5.25 0.77
N ILE A 484 -1.92 6.55 0.64
CA ILE A 484 -2.51 7.42 -0.36
C ILE A 484 -1.53 7.59 -1.51
N ILE A 485 -1.96 7.28 -2.73
CA ILE A 485 -1.19 7.45 -3.95
C ILE A 485 -1.50 8.81 -4.56
N GLY A 486 -0.45 9.59 -4.83
CA GLY A 486 -0.53 10.86 -5.55
C GLY A 486 0.35 10.83 -6.80
N LEU A 487 -0.06 11.60 -7.81
CA LEU A 487 0.78 11.89 -8.98
C LEU A 487 1.62 13.13 -8.71
N ILE A 488 2.92 13.01 -8.96
CA ILE A 488 3.92 14.02 -8.73
C ILE A 488 4.33 14.58 -10.08
N ASN A 489 4.13 15.88 -10.24
CA ASN A 489 4.63 16.66 -11.34
C ASN A 489 6.11 16.98 -11.15
N SER A 490 6.82 17.09 -12.26
CA SER A 490 8.23 17.46 -12.28
C SER A 490 8.39 18.76 -13.06
N ILE A 491 8.35 19.88 -12.33
CA ILE A 491 8.29 21.21 -12.93
C ILE A 491 9.67 21.88 -12.97
N THR A 492 9.83 22.74 -13.97
CA THR A 492 10.92 23.72 -13.98
C THR A 492 10.38 25.00 -13.37
N PHE A 493 11.08 25.52 -12.37
CA PHE A 493 10.67 26.75 -11.72
C PHE A 493 10.98 27.96 -12.62
N SER A 494 9.94 28.64 -13.07
CA SER A 494 10.01 29.87 -13.87
C SER A 494 9.44 31.06 -13.10
N SER A 495 9.65 32.28 -13.61
CA SER A 495 9.13 33.52 -13.00
C SER A 495 7.60 33.60 -12.89
N GLU A 496 6.89 32.74 -13.61
CA GLU A 496 5.42 32.67 -13.59
C GLU A 496 4.90 31.58 -12.65
N THR A 497 5.80 30.75 -12.11
CA THR A 497 5.43 29.64 -11.23
C THR A 497 5.20 30.15 -9.81
N ASP A 498 3.98 29.98 -9.29
CA ASP A 498 3.67 30.29 -7.90
C ASP A 498 4.52 29.39 -6.96
N PRO A 499 5.34 29.96 -6.06
CA PRO A 499 6.11 29.20 -5.07
C PRO A 499 5.28 28.20 -4.25
N ASN A 500 4.01 28.50 -3.99
CA ASN A 500 3.15 27.62 -3.20
C ASN A 500 2.91 26.26 -3.89
N THR A 501 3.18 26.15 -5.19
CA THR A 501 3.05 24.89 -5.95
C THR A 501 4.15 23.87 -5.66
N ILE A 502 5.31 24.31 -5.14
CA ILE A 502 6.46 23.45 -4.83
C ILE A 502 6.75 23.33 -3.33
N PHE A 503 6.20 24.22 -2.51
CA PHE A 503 6.35 24.16 -1.06
C PHE A 503 5.35 23.19 -0.44
N TRP A 504 5.85 22.02 -0.06
CA TRP A 504 5.10 20.94 0.58
C TRP A 504 4.95 21.19 2.08
N SER A 505 3.81 20.79 2.63
CA SER A 505 3.53 20.80 4.06
C SER A 505 2.69 19.57 4.42
N LEU A 506 2.76 19.11 5.67
CA LEU A 506 1.85 18.08 6.16
C LEU A 506 0.51 18.73 6.52
N LYS A 507 -0.56 18.22 5.93
CA LYS A 507 -1.94 18.56 6.27
C LYS A 507 -2.57 17.40 7.02
N ASN A 508 -3.16 17.72 8.17
CA ASN A 508 -3.92 16.77 8.98
C ASN A 508 -5.41 17.03 8.76
N TYR A 509 -6.06 16.15 8.00
CA TYR A 509 -7.51 16.12 7.87
C TYR A 509 -8.07 15.07 8.84
N GLN A 510 -9.37 15.14 9.13
CA GLN A 510 -10.00 14.27 10.13
C GLN A 510 -9.70 12.78 9.93
N ASN A 511 -9.71 12.32 8.67
CA ASN A 511 -9.58 10.90 8.34
C ASN A 511 -8.28 10.54 7.63
N TYR A 512 -7.43 11.51 7.29
CA TYR A 512 -6.19 11.25 6.56
C TYR A 512 -5.14 12.33 6.79
N LEU A 513 -3.87 11.93 6.68
CA LEU A 513 -2.73 12.84 6.71
C LEU A 513 -2.05 12.81 5.35
N VAL A 514 -1.81 13.99 4.77
CA VAL A 514 -1.22 14.10 3.43
C VAL A 514 -0.15 15.18 3.38
N VAL A 515 0.95 14.88 2.71
CA VAL A 515 1.98 15.85 2.36
C VAL A 515 1.59 16.41 1.00
N GLN A 516 1.18 17.69 0.97
CA GLN A 516 0.74 18.36 -0.26
C GLN A 516 1.31 19.77 -0.37
N PRO A 517 1.42 20.33 -1.59
CA PRO A 517 1.84 21.72 -1.79
C PRO A 517 0.85 22.71 -1.19
N ARG A 518 1.34 23.88 -0.78
CA ARG A 518 0.52 24.97 -0.21
C ARG A 518 -0.49 25.56 -1.20
N SER A 519 -0.31 25.34 -2.51
CA SER A 519 -1.27 25.77 -3.54
C SER A 519 -2.58 24.98 -3.51
N ILE A 520 -2.63 23.87 -2.79
CA ILE A 520 -3.80 22.99 -2.67
C ILE A 520 -4.35 23.11 -1.24
N ASN A 521 -5.58 23.64 -1.12
CA ASN A 521 -6.28 23.83 0.15
C ASN A 521 -7.24 22.69 0.45
#